data_AF-A0A2W6SNI2-F1
#
_entry.id   AF-A0A2W6SNI2-F1
#
_cell.length_a   1.000
_cell.length_b   1.000
_cell.length_c   1.000
_cell.angle_alpha   90.00
_cell.angle_beta   90.00
_cell.angle_gamma   90.00
#
_symmetry.space_group_name_H-M   'P 1'
#
loop_
_entity.id
_entity.type
_entity.pdbx_description
1 polymer ?
#
loop_
_entity_poly.entity_id
_entity_poly.type
_entity_poly.pdbx_seq_one_letter_code
_entity_poly.pdbx_strand_id
1 'polypeptide(L)'
;MPLQAIPNARDPSVLEMIKLMSGRRIEMKRRVERITQEDFAANIGIGTRWLREIEAGNPKSRLDDHFRCAHALGLSTGHLVIPLLFMEHRRVFPRGLLEGDLSKLETVCIDAIAQHNLETLSRQLFTPDADANPDKKLDE
;
A
#
# COMPACT_ATOMS: atom_id res chain seq x y z
N MET A 1 -23.73 10.41 8.24
CA MET A 1 -23.46 10.46 6.78
C MET A 1 -23.40 9.03 6.26
N PRO A 2 -24.07 8.67 5.16
CA PRO A 2 -24.01 7.31 4.65
C PRO A 2 -22.59 6.99 4.18
N LEU A 3 -22.09 5.80 4.52
CA LEU A 3 -20.84 5.24 4.02
C LEU A 3 -20.97 5.08 2.50
N GLN A 4 -20.56 6.09 1.73
CA GLN A 4 -20.52 5.95 0.29
C GLN A 4 -19.39 4.98 -0.06
N ALA A 5 -19.77 3.81 -0.57
CA ALA A 5 -18.86 2.87 -1.19
C ALA A 5 -18.19 3.52 -2.41
N ILE A 6 -16.93 3.18 -2.66
CA ILE A 6 -16.36 3.38 -3.99
C ILE A 6 -17.19 2.55 -5.00
N PRO A 7 -17.45 3.06 -6.23
CA PRO A 7 -18.03 2.24 -7.30
C PRO A 7 -17.28 0.90 -7.48
N ASN A 8 -17.96 -0.07 -8.09
CA ASN A 8 -17.46 -1.44 -8.31
C ASN A 8 -15.96 -1.45 -8.63
N ALA A 9 -15.18 -2.34 -8.01
CA ALA A 9 -13.72 -2.41 -8.12
C ALA A 9 -13.14 -2.45 -9.55
N ARG A 10 -13.97 -2.76 -10.56
CA ARG A 10 -13.62 -2.71 -12.00
C ARG A 10 -13.73 -1.33 -12.64
N ASP A 11 -14.26 -0.34 -11.92
CA ASP A 11 -14.40 1.01 -12.43
C ASP A 11 -13.02 1.71 -12.43
N PRO A 12 -12.51 2.12 -13.61
CA PRO A 12 -11.24 2.84 -13.68
C PRO A 12 -11.23 4.12 -12.82
N SER A 13 -12.40 4.70 -12.50
CA SER A 13 -12.54 5.85 -11.61
C SER A 13 -12.03 5.59 -10.18
N VAL A 14 -11.95 4.32 -9.75
CA VAL A 14 -11.40 3.97 -8.43
C VAL A 14 -9.92 4.30 -8.34
N LEU A 15 -9.15 3.94 -9.37
CA LEU A 15 -7.72 4.21 -9.39
C LEU A 15 -7.44 5.71 -9.47
N GLU A 16 -8.25 6.45 -10.22
CA GLU A 16 -8.18 7.91 -10.29
C GLU A 16 -8.44 8.54 -8.93
N MET A 17 -9.43 8.05 -8.18
CA MET A 17 -9.73 8.52 -6.82
C MET A 17 -8.56 8.24 -5.86
N ILE A 18 -7.96 7.05 -5.92
CA ILE A 18 -6.78 6.69 -5.10
C ILE A 18 -5.62 7.65 -5.39
N LYS A 19 -5.33 7.91 -6.68
CA LYS A 19 -4.28 8.85 -7.10
C LYS A 19 -4.55 10.28 -6.66
N LEU A 20 -5.80 10.74 -6.79
CA LEU A 20 -6.22 12.05 -6.31
C LEU A 20 -5.99 12.21 -4.80
N MET A 21 -6.40 11.22 -4.01
CA MET A 21 -6.20 11.25 -2.57
C MET A 21 -4.72 11.17 -2.18
N SER A 22 -3.92 10.41 -2.93
CA SER A 22 -2.48 10.37 -2.74
C SER A 22 -1.83 11.73 -3.04
N GLY A 23 -2.18 12.37 -4.16
CA GLY A 23 -1.69 13.70 -4.53
C GLY A 23 -1.98 14.75 -3.46
N ARG A 24 -3.19 14.77 -2.92
CA ARG A 24 -3.59 15.67 -1.82
C ARG A 24 -2.78 15.43 -0.54
N ARG A 25 -2.51 14.18 -0.18
CA ARG A 25 -1.69 13.84 1.00
C ARG A 25 -0.25 14.32 0.82
N ILE A 26 0.32 14.13 -0.38
CA ILE A 26 1.66 14.62 -0.74
C ILE A 26 1.71 16.14 -0.60
N GLU A 27 0.77 16.86 -1.22
CA GLU A 27 0.71 18.33 -1.14
C GLU A 27 0.58 18.80 0.31
N MET A 28 -0.33 18.20 1.08
CA MET A 28 -0.59 18.57 2.46
C MET A 28 0.65 18.38 3.34
N LYS A 29 1.31 17.22 3.25
CA LYS A 29 2.52 16.92 4.02
C LYS A 29 3.66 17.87 3.65
N ARG A 30 3.90 18.07 2.35
CA ARG A 30 4.90 19.02 1.86
C ARG A 30 4.66 20.43 2.40
N ARG A 31 3.40 20.90 2.37
CA ARG A 31 3.00 22.22 2.91
C ARG A 31 3.19 22.33 4.42
N VAL A 32 2.83 21.28 5.17
CA VAL A 32 3.05 21.21 6.63
C VAL A 32 4.54 21.34 6.96
N GLU A 33 5.40 20.71 6.16
CA GLU A 33 6.85 20.78 6.28
C GLU A 33 7.47 22.04 5.65
N ARG A 34 6.64 22.93 5.07
CA ARG A 34 7.03 24.19 4.43
C ARG A 34 8.03 24.03 3.27
N ILE A 35 7.98 22.90 2.58
CA ILE A 35 8.82 22.64 1.40
C ILE A 35 8.13 23.19 0.16
N THR A 36 8.84 23.90 -0.73
CA THR A 36 8.25 24.40 -1.99
C THR A 36 8.09 23.26 -3.02
N GLN A 37 7.29 23.48 -4.08
CA GLN A 37 7.21 22.47 -5.15
C GLN A 37 8.56 22.36 -5.87
N GLU A 38 9.26 23.48 -6.06
CA GLU A 38 10.56 23.54 -6.71
C GLU A 38 11.61 22.74 -5.94
N ASP A 39 11.73 22.98 -4.63
CA ASP A 39 12.70 22.28 -3.78
C ASP A 39 12.38 20.79 -3.68
N PHE A 40 11.10 20.46 -3.52
CA PHE A 40 10.69 19.06 -3.41
C PHE A 40 10.93 18.31 -4.72
N ALA A 41 10.55 18.91 -5.86
CA ALA A 41 10.76 18.32 -7.18
C ALA A 41 12.26 18.12 -7.48
N ALA A 42 13.11 19.10 -7.11
CA ALA A 42 14.56 18.98 -7.22
C ALA A 42 15.11 17.83 -6.37
N ASN A 43 14.68 17.73 -5.10
CA ASN A 43 15.10 16.67 -4.18
C ASN A 43 14.76 15.26 -4.72
N ILE A 44 13.55 15.08 -5.26
CA ILE A 44 13.13 13.80 -5.83
C ILE A 44 13.47 13.66 -7.31
N GLY A 45 14.21 14.57 -7.94
CA GLY A 45 14.65 14.47 -9.33
C GLY A 45 13.51 14.36 -10.35
N ILE A 46 12.47 15.18 -10.23
CA ILE A 46 11.41 15.34 -11.24
C ILE A 46 11.20 16.82 -11.58
N GLY A 47 10.49 17.12 -12.66
CA GLY A 47 10.13 18.51 -12.99
C GLY A 47 9.05 19.07 -12.07
N THR A 48 9.16 20.33 -11.66
CA THR A 48 8.16 21.03 -10.81
C THR A 48 6.74 20.97 -11.39
N ARG A 49 6.61 21.09 -12.72
CA ARG A 49 5.33 20.92 -13.41
C ARG A 49 4.76 19.51 -13.18
N TRP A 50 5.60 18.49 -13.25
CA TRP A 50 5.16 17.12 -13.04
C TRP A 50 4.74 16.85 -11.60
N LEU A 51 5.50 17.37 -10.63
CA LEU A 51 5.09 17.34 -9.23
C LEU A 51 3.70 17.95 -9.03
N ARG A 52 3.42 19.09 -9.65
CA ARG A 52 2.11 19.75 -9.57
C ARG A 52 0.99 18.88 -10.12
N GLU A 53 1.21 18.17 -11.22
CA GLU A 53 0.26 17.23 -11.80
C GLU A 53 0.00 16.03 -10.87
N ILE A 54 1.05 15.51 -10.22
CA ILE A 54 0.94 14.43 -9.22
C ILE A 54 0.11 14.91 -8.02
N GLU A 55 0.44 16.08 -7.46
CA GLU A 55 -0.30 16.68 -6.33
C GLU A 55 -1.77 16.94 -6.68
N ALA A 56 -2.05 17.32 -7.93
CA ALA A 56 -3.41 17.50 -8.45
C ALA A 56 -4.16 16.18 -8.74
N GLY A 57 -3.50 15.03 -8.64
CA GLY A 57 -4.13 13.72 -8.88
C GLY A 57 -4.26 13.34 -10.35
N ASN A 58 -3.36 13.81 -11.22
CA ASN A 58 -3.41 13.52 -12.65
C ASN A 58 -3.52 11.99 -12.89
N PRO A 59 -4.56 11.49 -13.59
CA PRO A 59 -4.79 10.06 -13.77
C PRO A 59 -3.68 9.36 -14.54
N LYS A 60 -2.90 10.11 -15.35
CA LYS A 60 -1.74 9.61 -16.12
C LYS A 60 -0.48 9.45 -15.27
N SER A 61 -0.42 10.02 -14.07
CA SER A 61 0.70 9.78 -13.14
C SER A 61 0.78 8.30 -12.78
N ARG A 62 1.99 7.77 -12.64
CA ARG A 62 2.19 6.37 -12.27
C ARG A 62 2.08 6.21 -10.77
N LEU A 63 1.71 5.03 -10.30
CA LEU A 63 1.78 4.74 -8.86
C LEU A 63 3.21 4.90 -8.34
N ASP A 64 4.22 4.54 -9.12
CA ASP A 64 5.63 4.74 -8.82
C ASP A 64 5.96 6.22 -8.50
N ASP A 65 5.35 7.17 -9.22
CA ASP A 65 5.53 8.61 -8.96
C ASP A 65 5.00 8.98 -7.57
N HIS A 66 3.81 8.47 -7.22
CA HIS A 66 3.22 8.68 -5.90
C HIS A 66 4.03 8.00 -4.79
N PHE A 67 4.51 6.78 -5.00
CA PHE A 67 5.36 6.07 -4.04
C PHE A 67 6.66 6.85 -3.80
N ARG A 68 7.30 7.35 -4.87
CA ARG A 68 8.52 8.16 -4.76
C ARG A 68 8.29 9.43 -3.93
N CYS A 69 7.20 10.15 -4.21
CA CYS A 69 6.85 11.37 -3.46
C CYS A 69 6.52 11.05 -1.99
N ALA A 70 5.69 10.03 -1.75
CA ALA A 70 5.30 9.64 -0.40
C ALA A 70 6.51 9.22 0.44
N HIS A 71 7.39 8.39 -0.12
CA HIS A 71 8.60 7.93 0.52
C HIS A 71 9.53 9.10 0.90
N ALA A 72 9.74 10.05 -0.02
CA ALA A 72 10.58 11.22 0.22
C ALA A 72 10.05 12.15 1.34
N LEU A 73 8.74 12.11 1.62
CA LEU A 73 8.09 12.87 2.70
C LEU A 73 7.87 12.03 3.97
N GLY A 74 8.37 10.79 4.02
CA GLY A 74 8.12 9.88 5.14
C GLY A 74 6.64 9.56 5.35
N LEU A 75 5.82 9.65 4.30
CA LEU A 75 4.42 9.24 4.34
C LEU A 75 4.33 7.73 4.20
N SER A 76 3.44 7.15 4.99
CA SER A 76 3.01 5.79 4.71
C SER A 76 2.32 5.71 3.36
N THR A 77 2.44 4.56 2.71
CA THR A 77 1.85 4.27 1.41
C THR A 77 0.62 3.38 1.51
N GLY A 78 0.10 3.15 2.73
CA GLY A 78 -1.10 2.34 2.94
C GLY A 78 -2.33 2.89 2.22
N HIS A 79 -2.42 4.21 2.03
CA HIS A 79 -3.50 4.85 1.24
C HIS A 79 -3.45 4.53 -0.26
N LEU A 80 -2.35 3.96 -0.75
CA LEU A 80 -2.23 3.42 -2.10
C LEU A 80 -2.45 1.91 -2.07
N VAL A 81 -1.72 1.19 -1.22
CA VAL A 81 -1.63 -0.28 -1.26
C VAL A 81 -2.90 -0.96 -0.75
N ILE A 82 -3.47 -0.50 0.36
CA ILE A 82 -4.65 -1.16 0.96
C ILE A 82 -5.87 -1.07 0.04
N PRO A 83 -6.22 0.09 -0.55
CA PRO A 83 -7.30 0.17 -1.53
C PRO A 83 -7.07 -0.73 -2.75
N LEU A 84 -5.83 -0.81 -3.26
CA LEU A 84 -5.48 -1.68 -4.38
C LEU A 84 -5.71 -3.16 -4.04
N LEU A 85 -5.37 -3.60 -2.82
CA LEU A 85 -5.66 -4.96 -2.36
C LEU A 85 -7.17 -5.25 -2.37
N PHE A 86 -7.99 -4.32 -1.91
CA PHE A 86 -9.45 -4.46 -1.96
C PHE A 86 -9.95 -4.55 -3.40
N MET A 87 -9.40 -3.73 -4.31
CA MET A 87 -9.75 -3.77 -5.73
C MET A 87 -9.46 -5.13 -6.35
N GLU A 88 -8.28 -5.70 -6.10
CA GLU A 88 -7.86 -7.02 -6.61
C GLU A 88 -8.83 -8.12 -6.17
N HIS A 89 -9.27 -8.07 -4.91
CA HIS A 89 -10.24 -9.01 -4.36
C HIS A 89 -11.71 -8.68 -4.66
N ARG A 90 -11.98 -7.68 -5.52
CA ARG A 90 -13.33 -7.21 -5.88
C ARG A 90 -14.16 -6.83 -4.65
N ARG A 91 -13.51 -6.31 -3.61
CA ARG A 91 -14.13 -5.81 -2.39
C ARG A 91 -14.27 -4.30 -2.49
N VAL A 92 -15.31 -3.78 -1.86
CA VAL A 92 -15.52 -2.34 -1.73
C VAL A 92 -14.56 -1.81 -0.67
N PHE A 93 -13.68 -0.88 -1.04
CA PHE A 93 -12.90 -0.13 -0.06
C PHE A 93 -13.76 1.00 0.53
N PRO A 94 -13.89 1.12 1.87
CA PRO A 94 -14.66 2.18 2.49
C PRO A 94 -14.05 3.57 2.22
N ARG A 95 -14.79 4.48 1.55
CA ARG A 95 -14.28 5.83 1.22
C ARG A 95 -13.81 6.62 2.44
N GLY A 96 -14.49 6.48 3.59
CA GLY A 96 -14.08 7.16 4.82
C GLY A 96 -12.66 6.83 5.28
N LEU A 97 -12.14 5.65 4.91
CA LEU A 97 -10.75 5.27 5.18
C LEU A 97 -9.77 5.96 4.21
N LEU A 98 -10.17 6.26 2.97
CA LEU A 98 -9.33 7.03 2.04
C LEU A 98 -9.12 8.46 2.50
N GLU A 99 -10.06 9.03 3.23
CA GLU A 99 -10.00 10.42 3.71
C GLU A 99 -9.37 10.52 5.11
N GLY A 100 -9.38 9.43 5.88
CA GLY A 100 -8.93 9.39 7.27
C GLY A 100 -7.46 9.00 7.48
N ASP A 101 -7.12 8.87 8.76
CA ASP A 101 -5.86 8.29 9.23
C ASP A 101 -5.91 6.76 9.11
N LEU A 102 -4.92 6.19 8.42
CA LEU A 102 -4.79 4.76 8.20
C LEU A 102 -3.79 4.09 9.15
N SER A 103 -3.11 4.84 10.01
CA SER A 103 -2.03 4.34 10.88
C SER A 103 -2.43 3.06 11.64
N LYS A 104 -3.58 3.08 12.32
CA LYS A 104 -4.10 1.92 13.06
C LYS A 104 -4.40 0.73 12.16
N LEU A 105 -4.95 0.98 10.97
CA LEU A 105 -5.24 -0.08 10.01
C LEU A 105 -3.95 -0.71 9.49
N GLU A 106 -2.92 0.11 9.21
CA GLU A 106 -1.62 -0.37 8.80
C GLU A 106 -0.98 -1.25 9.85
N THR A 107 -1.02 -0.86 11.14
CA THR A 107 -0.55 -1.71 12.24
C THR A 107 -1.27 -3.05 12.28
N VAL A 108 -2.61 -3.05 12.21
CA VAL A 108 -3.40 -4.29 12.18
C VAL A 108 -3.02 -5.18 10.99
N CYS A 109 -2.81 -4.60 9.82
CA CYS A 109 -2.36 -5.34 8.64
C CYS A 109 -0.96 -5.95 8.84
N ILE A 110 -0.01 -5.17 9.36
CA ILE A 110 1.36 -5.63 9.62
C ILE A 110 1.35 -6.81 10.61
N ASP A 111 0.62 -6.67 11.73
CA ASP A 111 0.54 -7.70 12.75
C ASP A 111 -0.09 -8.99 12.20
N ALA A 112 -1.17 -8.87 11.41
CA ALA A 112 -1.81 -10.02 10.79
C ALA A 112 -0.88 -10.75 9.80
N ILE A 113 -0.13 -10.00 8.99
CA ILE A 113 0.85 -10.57 8.05
C ILE A 113 1.99 -11.26 8.79
N ALA A 114 2.53 -10.61 9.83
CA ALA A 114 3.60 -11.17 10.64
C ALA A 114 3.16 -12.46 11.34
N GLN A 115 1.97 -12.46 11.94
CA GLN A 115 1.38 -13.63 12.59
C GLN A 115 1.19 -14.79 11.60
N HIS A 116 0.64 -14.51 10.42
CA HIS A 116 0.46 -15.52 9.37
C HIS A 116 1.78 -16.13 8.91
N ASN A 117 2.83 -15.31 8.78
CA ASN A 117 4.16 -15.78 8.41
C ASN A 117 4.76 -16.69 9.50
N LEU A 118 4.64 -16.31 10.77
CA LEU A 118 5.11 -17.12 11.91
C LEU A 118 4.40 -18.48 11.98
N GLU A 119 3.08 -18.51 11.82
CA GLU A 119 2.30 -19.75 11.79
C GLU A 119 2.71 -20.67 10.63
N THR A 120 3.01 -20.08 9.47
CA THR A 120 3.43 -20.83 8.28
C THR A 120 4.82 -21.43 8.46
N LEU A 121 5.78 -20.66 8.99
CA LEU A 121 7.11 -21.16 9.31
C LEU A 121 7.06 -22.26 10.39
N SER A 122 6.23 -22.07 11.43
CA SER A 122 6.01 -23.09 12.47
C SER A 122 5.52 -24.40 11.86
N ARG A 123 4.48 -24.36 11.01
CA ARG A 123 3.97 -25.55 10.32
C ARG A 123 5.04 -26.26 9.49
N GLN A 124 5.89 -25.52 8.77
CA GLN A 124 6.96 -26.10 7.96
C GLN A 124 8.03 -26.80 8.81
N LEU A 125 8.40 -26.21 9.96
CA LEU A 125 9.39 -26.77 10.87
C LEU A 125 8.88 -27.98 11.68
N PHE A 126 7.57 -28.06 11.91
CA PHE A 126 6.95 -29.16 12.65
C PHE A 126 6.28 -30.21 11.76
N THR A 127 6.38 -30.11 10.42
CA THR A 127 6.14 -31.27 9.54
C THR A 127 7.25 -32.28 9.82
N PRO A 128 6.96 -33.46 10.42
CA PRO A 128 7.99 -34.46 10.64
C PRO A 128 8.47 -34.94 9.26
N ASP A 129 9.78 -35.13 9.11
CA ASP A 129 10.34 -35.97 8.06
C ASP A 129 9.75 -37.38 8.21
N ALA A 130 8.58 -37.61 7.62
CA ALA A 130 7.90 -38.90 7.59
C ALA A 130 8.53 -39.86 6.57
N ASP A 131 9.84 -39.71 6.29
CA ASP A 131 10.63 -40.56 5.38
C ASP A 131 12.03 -40.91 5.94
N ALA A 132 12.23 -40.83 7.26
CA ALA A 132 13.32 -41.58 7.91
C ALA A 132 12.88 -43.03 8.13
N ASN A 133 12.83 -43.81 7.05
CA ASN A 133 12.61 -45.26 7.08
C ASN A 133 13.67 -45.94 7.98
N PRO A 134 13.31 -46.57 9.12
CA PRO A 134 14.28 -47.30 9.95
C PRO A 134 14.59 -48.70 9.41
N ASP A 135 13.83 -49.22 8.44
CA ASP A 135 13.95 -50.61 8.00
C ASP A 135 14.89 -50.75 6.79
N LYS A 136 16.19 -50.72 7.07
CA LYS A 136 17.20 -51.33 6.20
C LYS A 136 18.43 -51.77 6.99
N LYS A 137 18.27 -52.78 7.84
CA LYS A 137 19.34 -53.70 8.26
C LYS A 137 18.71 -54.93 8.91
N LEU A 138 19.29 -56.10 8.62
CA LEU A 138 18.84 -57.48 8.87
C LEU A 138 17.96 -57.94 7.69
N ASP A 139 18.39 -58.85 6.81
CA ASP A 139 19.15 -60.07 7.07
C ASP A 139 20.16 -60.42 5.97
N GLU A 140 21.14 -61.24 6.40
CA GLU A 140 22.17 -61.96 5.65
C GLU A 140 21.63 -62.91 4.58
#